data_AF-A0A1Q9CII2-F1
#
_entry.id   AF-A0A1Q9CII2-F1
#
_cell.length_a   1.000
_cell.length_b   1.000
_cell.length_c   1.000
_cell.angle_alpha   90.00
_cell.angle_beta   90.00
_cell.angle_gamma   90.00
#
_symmetry.space_group_name_H-M   'P 1'
#
loop_
_entity.id
_entity.type
_entity.pdbx_description
1 polymer ?
#
loop_
_entity_poly.entity_id
_entity_poly.type
_entity_poly.pdbx_seq_one_letter_code
_entity_poly.pdbx_strand_id
1 'polypeptide(L)'
;MGWRSPALQLKARLICDNLYNQLDEEHLLKTGKVTKVYHFRSSKNRALFRWVFGVHNNRFFTLRAVTEALRMMVKEHKLKLPEVPGLKLEAWIQKEGRSLQLLLCKARRSIAVAMDNDETQVLKDEEDDDDWGDDEVA
;
A
#
# COMPACT_ATOMS: atom_id res chain seq x y z
N MET A 1 -23.36 20.78 -6.99
CA MET A 1 -22.11 20.02 -7.24
C MET A 1 -20.99 20.69 -6.46
N GLY A 2 -20.45 20.03 -5.43
CA GLY A 2 -19.49 20.65 -4.51
C GLY A 2 -18.13 20.87 -5.16
N TRP A 3 -17.52 22.01 -4.86
CA TRP A 3 -16.19 22.42 -5.28
C TRP A 3 -15.17 21.40 -4.74
N ARG A 4 -14.86 20.39 -5.55
CA ARG A 4 -13.83 19.42 -5.20
C ARG A 4 -12.49 20.14 -5.37
N SER A 5 -11.81 20.40 -4.25
CA SER A 5 -10.47 20.99 -4.27
C SER A 5 -9.58 20.23 -5.28
N PRO A 6 -8.92 20.92 -6.23
CA PRO A 6 -8.02 20.27 -7.20
C PRO A 6 -6.95 19.40 -6.52
N ALA A 7 -6.46 19.83 -5.36
CA ALA A 7 -5.51 19.06 -4.55
C ALA A 7 -6.09 17.72 -4.04
N LEU A 8 -7.38 17.66 -3.71
CA LEU A 8 -8.03 16.43 -3.30
C LEU A 8 -8.19 15.46 -4.47
N GLN A 9 -8.54 15.98 -5.65
CA GLN A 9 -8.68 15.16 -6.87
C GLN A 9 -7.34 14.55 -7.28
N LEU A 10 -6.25 15.32 -7.24
CA LEU A 10 -4.91 14.80 -7.53
C LEU A 10 -4.51 13.67 -6.58
N LYS A 11 -4.76 13.84 -5.27
CA LYS A 11 -4.53 12.79 -4.27
C LYS A 11 -5.36 11.54 -4.56
N ALA A 12 -6.65 11.73 -4.83
CA ALA A 12 -7.56 10.63 -5.12
C ALA A 12 -7.16 9.88 -6.40
N ARG A 13 -6.72 10.60 -7.43
CA ARG A 13 -6.29 10.02 -8.69
C ARG A 13 -5.06 9.14 -8.52
N LEU A 14 -4.04 9.64 -7.82
CA LEU A 14 -2.83 8.85 -7.54
C LEU A 14 -3.15 7.57 -6.77
N ILE A 15 -4.03 7.66 -5.77
CA ILE A 15 -4.48 6.47 -5.01
C ILE A 15 -5.27 5.51 -5.92
N CYS A 16 -6.17 6.04 -6.75
CA CYS A 16 -6.99 5.28 -7.70
C CYS A 16 -6.11 4.48 -8.66
N ASP A 17 -5.20 5.15 -9.37
CA ASP A 17 -4.36 4.52 -10.39
C ASP A 17 -3.47 3.42 -9.78
N ASN A 18 -2.85 3.68 -8.61
CA ASN A 18 -2.02 2.69 -7.94
C ASN A 18 -2.82 1.51 -7.34
N LEU A 19 -4.04 1.73 -6.87
CA LEU A 19 -4.90 0.65 -6.38
C LEU A 19 -5.46 -0.19 -7.53
N TYR A 20 -5.80 0.45 -8.66
CA TYR A 20 -6.31 -0.25 -9.83
C TYR A 20 -5.24 -1.13 -10.49
N ASN A 21 -4.00 -0.65 -10.60
CA ASN A 21 -2.90 -1.42 -11.19
C ASN A 21 -2.57 -2.72 -10.45
N GLN A 22 -2.91 -2.81 -9.16
CA GLN A 22 -2.71 -4.00 -8.33
C GLN A 22 -4.02 -4.75 -8.03
N LEU A 23 -5.13 -4.33 -8.65
CA LEU A 23 -6.43 -4.90 -8.39
C LEU A 23 -6.51 -6.31 -8.93
N ASP A 24 -7.00 -7.21 -8.08
CA ASP A 24 -7.40 -8.55 -8.47
C ASP A 24 -8.93 -8.59 -8.54
N GLU A 25 -9.46 -8.59 -9.77
CA GLU A 25 -10.91 -8.52 -10.01
C GLU A 25 -11.65 -9.74 -9.46
N GLU A 26 -11.06 -10.95 -9.57
CA GLU A 26 -11.67 -12.15 -9.02
C GLU A 26 -11.80 -12.07 -7.49
N HIS A 27 -10.77 -11.54 -6.83
CA HIS A 27 -10.77 -11.35 -5.40
C HIS A 27 -11.77 -10.29 -4.95
N LEU A 28 -11.87 -9.19 -5.70
CA LEU A 28 -12.88 -8.16 -5.45
C LEU A 28 -14.28 -8.74 -5.55
N LEU A 29 -14.57 -9.54 -6.58
CA LEU A 29 -15.86 -10.20 -6.77
C LEU A 29 -16.17 -11.23 -5.69
N LYS A 30 -15.16 -11.96 -5.19
CA LYS A 30 -15.36 -12.98 -4.14
C LYS A 30 -15.51 -12.37 -2.75
N THR A 31 -14.75 -11.30 -2.44
CA THR A 31 -14.59 -10.81 -1.06
C THR A 31 -15.12 -9.41 -0.82
N GLY A 32 -15.36 -8.64 -1.89
CA GLY A 32 -15.68 -7.22 -1.82
C GLY A 32 -14.51 -6.36 -1.34
N LYS A 33 -13.26 -6.84 -1.37
CA LYS A 33 -12.09 -6.07 -0.97
C LYS A 33 -11.20 -5.71 -2.15
N VAL A 34 -10.67 -4.49 -2.14
CA VAL A 34 -9.81 -3.97 -3.22
C VAL A 34 -8.41 -4.59 -3.19
N THR A 35 -7.98 -5.15 -2.05
CA THR A 35 -6.66 -5.75 -1.90
C THR A 35 -6.70 -7.04 -1.09
N LYS A 36 -5.76 -7.94 -1.41
CA LYS A 36 -5.46 -9.17 -0.65
C LYS A 36 -4.52 -8.93 0.53
N VAL A 37 -3.94 -7.74 0.66
CA VAL A 37 -2.91 -7.46 1.65
C VAL A 37 -3.54 -7.10 2.99
N TYR A 38 -3.25 -7.92 4.01
CA TYR A 38 -3.67 -7.69 5.39
C TYR A 38 -2.51 -7.31 6.32
N HIS A 39 -1.27 -7.58 5.91
CA HIS A 39 -0.07 -7.31 6.70
C HIS A 39 1.14 -7.00 5.82
N PHE A 40 2.12 -6.29 6.40
CA PHE A 40 3.35 -5.84 5.72
C PHE A 40 4.61 -6.59 6.17
N ARG A 41 4.46 -7.77 6.79
CA ARG A 41 5.59 -8.62 7.21
C ARG A 41 6.38 -9.20 6.03
N SER A 42 5.71 -9.48 4.92
CA SER A 42 6.34 -10.01 3.71
C SER A 42 6.89 -8.89 2.81
N SER A 43 8.09 -9.08 2.27
CA SER A 43 8.70 -8.18 1.28
C SER A 43 7.80 -7.99 0.05
N LYS A 44 7.12 -9.06 -0.41
CA LYS A 44 6.16 -8.98 -1.53
C LYS A 44 5.01 -8.00 -1.25
N ASN A 45 4.44 -8.05 -0.05
CA ASN A 45 3.35 -7.14 0.35
C ASN A 45 3.84 -5.70 0.52
N ARG A 46 5.09 -5.50 0.97
CA ARG A 46 5.69 -4.16 1.04
C ARG A 46 5.94 -3.59 -0.36
N ALA A 47 6.43 -4.41 -1.29
CA ALA A 47 6.69 -4.00 -2.67
C ALA A 47 5.44 -3.44 -3.38
N LEU A 48 4.28 -4.08 -3.20
CA LEU A 48 2.99 -3.60 -3.75
C LEU A 48 2.60 -2.19 -3.28
N PHE A 49 3.07 -1.79 -2.10
CA PHE A 49 2.78 -0.48 -1.50
C PHE A 49 3.99 0.44 -1.44
N ARG A 50 5.08 0.14 -2.16
CA ARG A 50 6.31 0.96 -2.14
C ARG A 50 6.06 2.40 -2.58
N TRP A 51 5.13 2.60 -3.52
CA TRP A 51 4.71 3.91 -4.01
C TRP A 51 4.18 4.84 -2.89
N VAL A 52 3.68 4.28 -1.78
CA VAL A 52 3.17 5.04 -0.63
C VAL A 52 4.27 5.88 0.02
N PHE A 53 5.53 5.44 -0.05
CA PHE A 53 6.68 6.13 0.52
C PHE A 53 7.13 7.33 -0.34
N GLY A 54 6.94 7.27 -1.66
CA GLY A 54 7.24 8.40 -2.57
C GLY A 54 6.35 9.63 -2.36
N VAL A 55 5.46 9.60 -1.38
CA VAL A 55 4.52 10.67 -1.08
C VAL A 55 4.95 11.44 0.17
N HIS A 56 5.64 12.57 -0.04
CA HIS A 56 6.25 13.38 1.02
C HIS A 56 5.26 14.07 1.99
N ASN A 57 3.95 14.00 1.75
CA ASN A 57 2.94 14.61 2.62
C ASN A 57 2.39 13.62 3.66
N ASN A 58 2.61 13.90 4.96
CA ASN A 58 2.13 13.06 6.07
C ASN A 58 0.59 12.95 6.14
N ARG A 59 -0.15 13.95 5.64
CA ARG A 59 -1.62 13.97 5.58
C ARG A 59 -2.13 13.70 4.15
N PHE A 60 -1.43 12.85 3.39
CA PHE A 60 -1.88 12.49 2.05
C PHE A 60 -3.05 11.50 2.08
N PHE A 61 -2.92 10.41 2.84
CA PHE A 61 -3.91 9.33 2.95
C PHE A 61 -5.02 9.67 3.95
N THR A 62 -5.79 10.71 3.63
CA THR A 62 -7.00 11.03 4.39
C THR A 62 -8.14 10.13 3.97
N LEU A 63 -9.07 9.84 4.90
CA LEU A 63 -10.28 9.06 4.58
C LEU A 63 -11.00 9.63 3.36
N ARG A 64 -11.11 10.96 3.28
CA ARG A 64 -11.79 11.65 2.19
C ARG A 64 -11.11 11.43 0.83
N ALA A 65 -9.77 11.46 0.78
CA ALA A 65 -9.02 11.16 -0.44
C ALA A 65 -9.19 9.70 -0.88
N VAL A 66 -9.16 8.75 0.06
CA VAL A 66 -9.34 7.32 -0.23
C VAL A 66 -10.77 7.03 -0.69
N THR A 67 -11.80 7.58 -0.03
CA THR A 67 -13.19 7.41 -0.47
C THR A 67 -13.44 8.02 -1.85
N GLU A 68 -12.76 9.13 -2.16
CA GLU A 68 -12.87 9.74 -3.48
C GLU A 68 -12.16 8.89 -4.54
N ALA A 69 -11.00 8.31 -4.22
CA ALA A 69 -10.31 7.36 -5.09
C ALA A 69 -11.21 6.15 -5.40
N LEU A 70 -11.88 5.58 -4.40
CA LEU A 70 -12.84 4.48 -4.61
C LEU A 70 -14.01 4.90 -5.50
N ARG A 71 -14.55 6.10 -5.32
CA ARG A 71 -15.59 6.64 -6.21
C ARG A 71 -15.10 6.79 -7.64
N MET A 72 -13.86 7.25 -7.83
CA MET A 72 -13.22 7.35 -9.14
C MET A 72 -13.03 5.96 -9.75
N MET A 73 -12.52 4.98 -9.00
CA MET A 73 -12.38 3.61 -9.48
C MET A 73 -13.71 3.01 -9.96
N VAL A 74 -14.79 3.15 -9.17
CA VAL A 74 -16.11 2.63 -9.55
C VAL A 74 -16.65 3.32 -10.81
N LYS A 75 -16.47 4.64 -10.95
CA LYS A 75 -17.01 5.41 -12.08
C LYS A 75 -16.18 5.28 -13.35
N GLU A 76 -14.87 5.39 -13.25
CA GLU A 76 -13.95 5.48 -14.38
C GLU A 76 -13.55 4.09 -14.88
N HIS A 77 -13.29 3.16 -13.96
CA HIS A 77 -12.87 1.79 -14.29
C HIS A 77 -14.01 0.77 -14.30
N LYS A 78 -15.26 1.21 -14.08
CA LYS A 78 -16.48 0.38 -14.10
C LYS A 78 -16.33 -0.93 -13.30
N LEU A 79 -15.81 -0.82 -12.08
CA LEU A 79 -15.57 -1.97 -11.21
C LEU A 79 -16.85 -2.77 -10.98
N LYS A 80 -16.75 -4.09 -11.18
CA LYS A 80 -17.80 -5.04 -10.80
C LYS A 80 -17.66 -5.35 -9.32
N LEU A 81 -18.69 -5.00 -8.54
CA LEU A 81 -18.78 -5.30 -7.12
C LEU A 81 -19.61 -6.57 -6.91
N PRO A 82 -19.39 -7.32 -5.82
CA PRO A 82 -20.22 -8.47 -5.49
C PRO A 82 -21.69 -8.05 -5.31
N GLU A 83 -22.58 -8.73 -6.04
CA GLU A 83 -24.02 -8.53 -5.94
C GLU A 83 -24.55 -9.25 -4.69
N VAL A 84 -24.42 -8.59 -3.54
CA VAL A 84 -24.95 -9.10 -2.26
C VAL A 84 -26.24 -8.36 -1.91
N PRO A 85 -27.34 -9.07 -1.57
CA PRO A 85 -28.57 -8.43 -1.10
C PRO A 85 -28.29 -7.47 0.06
N GLY A 86 -28.62 -6.19 -0.11
CA GLY A 86 -28.43 -5.15 0.91
C GLY A 86 -27.09 -4.41 0.89
N LEU A 87 -26.14 -4.77 0.01
CA LEU A 87 -24.89 -4.02 -0.15
C LEU A 87 -25.13 -2.71 -0.91
N LYS A 88 -25.32 -1.61 -0.19
CA LYS A 88 -25.35 -0.27 -0.79
C LYS A 88 -23.92 0.16 -1.18
N LEU A 89 -23.74 0.61 -2.42
CA LEU A 89 -22.46 1.10 -2.94
C LEU A 89 -21.80 2.12 -2.00
N GLU A 90 -22.56 3.09 -1.51
CA GLU A 90 -22.08 4.11 -0.57
C GLU A 90 -21.58 3.52 0.76
N ALA A 91 -22.27 2.51 1.28
CA ALA A 91 -21.87 1.83 2.51
C ALA A 91 -20.59 1.01 2.29
N TRP A 92 -20.46 0.38 1.12
CA TRP A 92 -19.24 -0.31 0.71
C TRP A 92 -18.06 0.66 0.62
N ILE A 93 -18.21 1.78 -0.09
CA ILE A 93 -17.17 2.82 -0.23
C ILE A 93 -16.71 3.34 1.14
N GLN A 94 -17.65 3.58 2.07
CA GLN A 94 -17.31 4.06 3.41
C GLN A 94 -16.54 3.00 4.22
N LYS A 95 -17.00 1.74 4.19
CA LYS A 95 -16.37 0.65 4.93
C LYS A 95 -14.98 0.36 4.38
N GLU A 96 -14.88 0.16 3.07
CA GLU A 96 -13.62 -0.15 2.40
C GLU A 96 -12.67 1.04 2.45
N GLY A 97 -13.17 2.28 2.33
CA GLY A 97 -12.37 3.49 2.45
C GLY A 97 -11.69 3.63 3.80
N ARG A 98 -12.35 3.26 4.91
CA ARG A 98 -11.73 3.23 6.24
C ARG A 98 -10.65 2.15 6.33
N SER A 99 -10.95 0.94 5.86
CA SER A 99 -10.00 -0.17 5.89
C SER A 99 -8.74 0.12 5.06
N LEU A 100 -8.91 0.64 3.84
CA LEU A 100 -7.80 1.03 2.97
C LEU A 100 -7.00 2.19 3.52
N GLN A 101 -7.64 3.20 4.11
CA GLN A 101 -6.93 4.32 4.72
C GLN A 101 -6.00 3.84 5.85
N LEU A 102 -6.49 2.95 6.72
CA LEU A 102 -5.68 2.35 7.78
C LEU A 102 -4.54 1.50 7.21
N LEU A 103 -4.82 0.73 6.14
CA LEU A 103 -3.84 -0.10 5.47
C LEU A 103 -2.72 0.74 4.85
N LEU A 104 -3.04 1.83 4.15
CA LEU A 104 -2.06 2.74 3.54
C LEU A 104 -1.20 3.44 4.61
N CYS A 105 -1.81 3.90 5.70
CA CYS A 105 -1.08 4.46 6.84
C CYS A 105 -0.17 3.42 7.53
N LYS A 106 -0.59 2.15 7.57
CA LYS A 106 0.22 1.04 8.09
C LYS A 106 1.37 0.69 7.13
N ALA A 107 1.11 0.67 5.83
CA ALA A 107 2.11 0.44 4.79
C ALA A 107 3.25 1.45 4.91
N ARG A 108 2.90 2.73 5.00
CA ARG A 108 3.89 3.82 5.14
C ARG A 108 4.81 3.62 6.34
N ARG A 109 4.25 3.34 7.52
CA ARG A 109 5.03 3.08 8.74
C ARG A 109 5.90 1.84 8.61
N SER A 110 5.35 0.76 8.07
CA SER A 110 6.09 -0.50 7.96
C SER A 110 7.24 -0.44 6.95
N ILE A 111 7.08 0.34 5.88
CA ILE A 111 8.12 0.50 4.86
C ILE A 111 9.22 1.43 5.39
N ALA A 112 8.85 2.53 6.08
CA ALA A 112 9.83 3.41 6.72
C ALA A 112 10.74 2.63 7.69
N VAL A 113 10.15 1.85 8.61
CA VAL A 113 10.92 1.02 9.55
C VAL A 113 11.80 -0.02 8.85
N ALA A 114 11.32 -0.62 7.75
CA ALA A 114 12.12 -1.59 7.01
C ALA A 114 13.34 -0.94 6.33
N MET A 115 13.21 0.29 5.82
CA MET A 115 14.32 1.03 5.23
C MET A 115 15.33 1.47 6.30
N ASP A 116 14.87 1.97 7.44
CA ASP A 116 15.76 2.32 8.57
C ASP A 116 16.51 1.09 9.10
N ASN A 117 15.89 -0.10 9.04
CA ASN A 117 16.49 -1.35 9.46
C ASN A 117 17.43 -1.97 8.41
N ASP A 118 17.16 -1.78 7.12
CA ASP A 118 18.09 -2.17 6.04
C ASP A 118 19.36 -1.31 6.08
N GLU A 119 19.26 -0.01 6.42
CA GLU A 119 20.44 0.86 6.61
C GLU A 119 21.33 0.44 7.79
N THR A 120 20.77 -0.25 8.79
CA THR A 120 21.51 -0.71 9.99
C THR A 120 22.12 -2.10 9.84
N GLN A 121 21.77 -2.88 8.80
CA GLN A 121 22.39 -4.19 8.55
C GLN A 121 23.67 -4.12 7.71
N VAL A 122 24.07 -2.95 7.19
CA VAL A 122 25.26 -2.80 6.32
C VAL A 122 26.58 -2.67 7.11
N LEU A 123 26.53 -2.60 8.45
CA LEU A 123 27.73 -2.38 9.30
C LEU A 123 28.16 -3.61 10.13
N LYS A 124 27.88 -4.84 9.67
CA LYS A 124 28.14 -6.02 10.51
C LYS A 124 28.82 -7.22 9.84
N ASP A 125 29.41 -7.05 8.66
CA ASP A 125 30.14 -8.10 7.97
C ASP A 125 31.56 -7.65 7.51
N GLU A 126 32.26 -6.85 8.31
CA GLU A 126 33.71 -6.58 8.13
C GLU A 126 34.38 -6.54 9.50
N GLU A 127 34.77 -7.70 10.02
CA GLU A 127 35.88 -7.93 10.97
C GLU A 127 35.74 -9.36 11.51
N ASP A 128 36.19 -10.34 10.73
CA ASP A 128 36.67 -11.65 11.22
C ASP A 128 37.55 -12.22 10.09
N ASP A 129 38.66 -11.52 9.82
CA ASP A 129 39.79 -12.09 9.08
C ASP A 129 40.50 -13.07 10.03
N ASP A 130 40.01 -14.31 10.04
CA ASP A 130 40.70 -15.47 10.59
C ASP A 130 42.02 -15.69 9.82
N ASP A 131 43.11 -15.14 10.36
CA ASP A 131 44.50 -15.39 9.97
C ASP A 131 44.89 -16.86 10.26
N TRP A 132 44.59 -17.75 9.32
CA TRP A 132 45.16 -19.10 9.27
C TRP A 132 46.42 -19.11 8.42
N GLY A 133 47.53 -18.66 9.02
CA GLY A 133 48.88 -18.83 8.51
C GLY A 133 49.33 -20.29 8.62
N ASP A 134 49.21 -20.99 7.49
CA ASP A 134 49.83 -22.28 7.17
C ASP A 134 51.36 -22.11 7.09
N ASP A 135 52.14 -22.89 7.86
CA ASP A 135 53.59 -22.93 7.72
C ASP A 135 54.06 -24.39 7.77
N GLU A 136 53.93 -25.07 6.62
CA GLU A 136 54.79 -26.20 6.26
C GLU A 136 56.16 -25.68 5.83
N VAL A 137 57.22 -26.02 6.58
CA VAL A 137 58.56 -26.08 6.00
C VAL A 137 59.42 -27.19 6.60
N ALA A 138 59.70 -28.18 5.73
CA ALA A 138 60.92 -28.99 5.55
C ALA A 138 61.55 -29.75 6.74
#